data_AF-A0A0G0WID5-F1
#
_entry.id   AF-A0A0G0WID5-F1
#
_cell.length_a   1.000
_cell.length_b   1.000
_cell.length_c   1.000
_cell.angle_alpha   90.00
_cell.angle_beta   90.00
_cell.angle_gamma   90.00
#
_symmetry.space_group_name_H-M   'P 1'
#
loop_
_entity.id
_entity.type
_entity.pdbx_description
1 polymer ?
#
loop_
_entity_poly.entity_id
_entity_poly.type
_entity_poly.pdbx_seq_one_letter_code
_entity_poly.pdbx_strand_id
1 'polypeptide(L)' 'MVNNATSLTMVRVNSELEALLLEAKLIHKFQPKYNSTAKDDKHPLYITITNDEFPRVVTTRRDGSYGPFPSSN' A
#
# COMPACT_ATOMS: atom_id res chain seq x y z
N MET A 1 17.19 -2.75 4.67
CA MET A 1 16.47 -4.00 4.96
C MET A 1 17.44 -5.12 5.34
N VAL A 2 18.35 -5.53 4.45
CA VAL A 2 19.27 -6.66 4.67
C VAL A 2 20.34 -6.37 5.74
N ASN A 3 20.96 -5.18 5.72
CA ASN A 3 21.99 -4.83 6.73
C ASN A 3 21.46 -4.67 8.17
N ASN A 4 20.13 -4.59 8.35
CA ASN A 4 19.50 -4.46 9.67
C ASN A 4 18.91 -5.79 10.16
N ALA A 5 19.01 -6.87 9.39
CA ALA A 5 18.44 -8.16 9.74
C ALA A 5 19.43 -8.97 10.57
N THR A 6 19.05 -9.32 11.80
CA THR A 6 19.89 -10.10 12.72
C THR A 6 19.67 -11.61 12.61
N SER A 7 18.49 -12.03 12.12
CA SER A 7 18.11 -13.44 12.00
C SER A 7 17.18 -13.66 10.81
N LEU A 8 17.23 -14.86 10.23
CA LEU A 8 16.40 -15.28 9.11
C LEU A 8 15.65 -16.57 9.47
N THR A 9 14.34 -16.59 9.21
CA THR A 9 13.47 -17.76 9.43
C THR A 9 12.67 -18.04 8.17
N MET A 10 12.55 -19.32 7.80
CA MET A 10 11.74 -19.76 6.66
C MET A 10 10.71 -20.80 7.11
N VAL A 11 9.52 -20.73 6.54
CA VAL A 11 8.43 -21.69 6.78
C VAL A 11 8.13 -22.40 5.46
N ARG A 12 8.21 -23.74 5.46
CA ARG A 12 7.89 -24.55 4.28
C ARG A 12 6.38 -24.72 4.20
N VAL A 13 5.84 -24.54 3.00
CA VAL A 13 4.41 -24.68 2.65
C VAL A 13 4.27 -25.63 1.46
N ASN A 14 3.07 -26.17 1.26
CA ASN A 14 2.81 -27.22 0.28
C ASN A 14 2.32 -26.69 -1.08
N SER A 15 1.99 -25.39 -1.16
CA SER A 15 1.54 -24.74 -2.39
C SER A 15 1.84 -23.24 -2.40
N GLU A 16 1.84 -22.64 -3.59
CA GLU A 16 1.97 -21.19 -3.77
C GLU A 16 0.80 -20.42 -3.13
N LEU A 17 -0.42 -20.96 -3.24
CA LEU A 17 -1.62 -20.35 -2.63
C LEU A 17 -1.51 -20.32 -1.11
N GLU A 18 -1.03 -21.41 -0.51
CA GLU A 18 -0.78 -21.49 0.93
C GLU A 18 0.33 -20.51 1.35
N ALA A 19 1.40 -20.37 0.55
CA ALA A 19 2.46 -19.39 0.76
C ALA A 19 1.88 -17.97 0.82
N LEU A 20 1.05 -17.61 -0.15
CA LEU A 20 0.44 -16.29 -0.26
C LEU A 20 -0.49 -16.00 0.93
N LEU A 21 -1.31 -16.98 1.33
CA LEU A 21 -2.20 -16.82 2.46
C LEU A 21 -1.43 -16.70 3.78
N LEU A 22 -0.38 -17.49 3.96
CA LEU A 22 0.48 -17.44 5.14
C LEU A 22 1.23 -16.09 5.22
N GLU A 23 1.79 -15.63 4.10
CA GLU A 23 2.43 -14.33 4.00
C GLU A 23 1.47 -13.21 4.41
N ALA A 24 0.28 -13.15 3.79
CA ALA A 24 -0.73 -12.15 4.11
C ALA A 24 -1.10 -12.15 5.60
N LYS A 25 -1.29 -13.34 6.19
CA LYS A 25 -1.56 -13.49 7.63
C LYS A 25 -0.41 -12.97 8.52
N LEU A 26 0.84 -13.28 8.18
CA LEU A 26 2.01 -12.86 8.94
C LEU A 26 2.23 -11.35 8.84
N ILE A 27 2.11 -10.78 7.64
CA ILE A 27 2.18 -9.32 7.44
C ILE A 27 1.09 -8.63 8.26
N HIS A 28 -0.14 -9.14 8.21
CA HIS A 28 -1.25 -8.54 8.94
C HIS A 28 -1.04 -8.59 10.46
N LYS A 29 -0.51 -9.70 10.97
CA LYS A 29 -0.25 -9.91 12.40
C LYS A 29 0.91 -9.07 12.93
N PHE A 30 2.02 -8.99 12.18
CA PHE A 30 3.26 -8.40 12.68
C PHE A 30 3.52 -6.98 12.18
N GLN A 31 2.77 -6.51 11.17
CA GLN A 31 2.92 -5.19 10.54
C GLN A 31 4.39 -4.76 10.37
N PRO A 32 5.23 -5.57 9.69
CA PRO A 32 6.66 -5.30 9.66
C PRO A 32 6.95 -3.97 8.95
N LYS A 33 7.81 -3.14 9.55
CA LYS A 33 8.15 -1.78 9.07
C LYS A 33 8.48 -1.72 7.58
N TYR A 34 9.20 -2.72 7.05
CA TYR A 34 9.62 -2.70 5.65
C TYR A 34 8.53 -3.19 4.68
N ASN A 35 7.51 -3.93 5.13
CA ASN A 35 6.40 -4.37 4.28
C ASN A 35 5.44 -3.23 3.91
N SER A 36 5.30 -2.21 4.78
CA SER A 36 4.55 -1.00 4.43
C SER A 36 5.33 -0.10 3.47
N THR A 37 6.66 -0.02 3.63
CA THR A 37 7.54 0.76 2.74
C THR A 37 7.69 0.12 1.35
N ALA A 38 7.57 -1.21 1.28
CA ALA A 38 7.62 -1.98 0.03
C ALA A 38 6.25 -2.10 -0.66
N LYS A 39 5.19 -1.52 -0.08
CA LYS A 39 3.89 -1.42 -0.72
C LYS A 39 4.01 -0.36 -1.81
N ASP A 40 3.68 -0.71 -3.06
CA ASP A 40 3.56 0.25 -4.16
C ASP A 40 2.62 1.39 -3.68
N ASP A 41 3.11 2.63 -3.69
CA ASP A 41 2.49 3.85 -3.15
C ASP A 41 1.29 4.30 -4.00
N LYS A 42 0.46 3.35 -4.44
CA LYS A 42 -0.83 3.60 -5.06
C LYS A 42 -1.82 3.94 -3.97
N HIS A 43 -1.59 5.09 -3.32
CA HIS A 43 -2.68 5.80 -2.69
C HIS A 43 -3.79 6.00 -3.73
N PRO A 44 -5.06 5.78 -3.35
CA PRO A 44 -6.18 5.96 -4.26
C PRO A 44 -6.19 7.39 -4.82
N LEU A 45 -6.69 7.54 -6.04
CA LEU A 45 -6.85 8.87 -6.63
C LEU A 45 -8.07 9.53 -5.99
N TYR A 46 -7.90 10.77 -5.58
CA TYR A 46 -8.95 11.66 -5.17
C TYR A 46 -9.02 12.82 -6.14
N ILE A 47 -10.22 13.36 -6.31
CA ILE A 47 -10.46 14.61 -7.02
C ILE A 47 -10.65 15.69 -5.97
N THR A 48 -9.90 16.78 -6.09
CA THR A 48 -10.05 17.98 -5.25
C THR A 48 -10.37 19.16 -6.14
N ILE A 49 -11.29 20.01 -5.68
CA ILE A 49 -11.60 21.29 -6.31
C ILE A 49 -10.85 22.35 -5.52
N THR A 50 -9.98 23.12 -6.18
CA THR A 50 -9.22 24.18 -5.50
C THR A 50 -10.15 25.33 -5.09
N ASN A 51 -9.83 26.01 -3.98
CA ASN A 51 -10.62 27.13 -3.46
C ASN A 51 -10.11 28.49 -3.97
N ASP A 52 -9.58 28.52 -5.19
CA ASP A 52 -9.08 29.75 -5.83
C ASP A 52 -10.23 30.52 -6.48
N GLU A 53 -9.99 31.79 -6.82
CA GLU A 53 -10.94 32.66 -7.56
C GLU A 53 -11.47 31.99 -8.85
N PHE A 54 -10.64 31.13 -9.46
CA PHE A 54 -11.04 30.24 -10.55
C PHE A 54 -10.80 28.78 -10.13
N PRO A 55 -11.82 28.06 -9.63
CA PRO A 55 -11.65 26.71 -9.09
C PRO A 55 -11.21 25.73 -10.19
N ARG A 56 -10.20 24.92 -9.89
CA ARG A 56 -9.67 23.90 -10.82
C ARG A 56 -9.92 22.50 -10.28
N VAL A 57 -10.21 21.57 -11.19
CA VAL A 57 -10.32 20.14 -10.89
C VAL A 57 -8.92 19.54 -10.95
N VAL A 58 -8.40 19.05 -9.82
CA VAL A 58 -7.08 18.42 -9.72
C VAL A 58 -7.18 17.01 -9.15
N THR A 59 -6.33 16.12 -9.66
CA THR A 59 -6.18 14.76 -9.11
C THR A 59 -5.07 14.75 -8.07
N THR A 60 -5.36 14.22 -6.89
CA THR A 60 -4.42 14.12 -5.77
C THR A 60 -4.44 12.70 -5.19
N ARG A 61 -3.29 12.24 -4.70
CA ARG A 61 -3.13 10.95 -4.01
C ARG A 61 -3.19 11.09 -2.49
N ARG A 62 -3.59 12.26 -2.00
CA ARG A 62 -3.78 12.58 -0.57
C ARG A 62 -5.21 13.06 -0.39
N ASP A 63 -5.90 12.55 0.64
CA ASP A 63 -7.28 12.85 1.07
C ASP A 63 -7.91 14.07 0.38
N GLY A 64 -8.56 13.82 -0.76
CA GLY A 64 -9.26 14.86 -1.52
C GLY A 64 -10.76 14.83 -1.27
N SER A 65 -11.46 15.87 -1.71
CA SER A 65 -12.89 16.05 -1.43
C SER A 65 -13.79 14.97 -2.02
N TYR A 66 -13.37 14.33 -3.11
CA TYR A 66 -14.14 13.29 -3.81
C TYR A 66 -13.27 12.07 -4.10
N GLY A 67 -13.72 10.88 -3.70
CA GLY A 67 -12.99 9.62 -3.85
C GLY A 67 -13.31 8.63 -2.71
N PRO A 68 -12.60 7.50 -2.60
CA PRO A 68 -11.43 7.08 -3.38
C PRO A 68 -11.81 6.49 -4.76
N PHE A 69 -11.11 6.93 -5.81
CA PHE A 69 -11.26 6.37 -7.15
C PHE A 69 -10.13 5.36 -7.44
N PRO A 70 -10.43 4.24 -8.11
CA PRO A 70 -9.40 3.31 -8.57
C PRO A 70 -8.49 4.02 -9.57
N SER A 71 -7.19 3.78 -9.48
CA SER A 71 -6.27 4.20 -10.54
C SER A 71 -6.49 3.31 -11.76
N SER A 72 -7.10 3.85 -12.82
CA SER A 72 -7.08 3.21 -14.14
C SER A 72 -5.67 3.32 -14.70
N ASN A 73 -5.07 2.16 -15.00
CA ASN A 73 -3.88 2.05 -15.85
C ASN A 73 -4.29 2.17 -17.32
#